data_AF-A0AAD4XX67-F1
#
_entry.id   AF-A0AAD4XX67-F1
#
_cell.length_a   1.000
_cell.length_b   1.000
_cell.length_c   1.000
_cell.angle_alpha   90.00
_cell.angle_beta   90.00
_cell.angle_gamma   90.00
#
_symmetry.space_group_name_H-M   'P 1'
#
loop_
_entity.id
_entity.type
_entity.pdbx_description
1 polymer ?
#
loop_
_entity_poly.entity_id
_entity_poly.type
_entity_poly.pdbx_seq_one_letter_code
_entity_poly.pdbx_strand_id
1 'polypeptide(L)'
;MSNFMNTSSSSSSNYGTNGGVLELTLKETLAVIKPSEEDVTARTRVIDELKAIVNQSALQYSSLRGAAVNPFGSYICNLYTRWGDLDISIQIQDPLRRSTALKHLREAVTRRNTFRITKFIPNARILLLVVESNNHNNITCDISIDNYAGVFKSIFLGWEWAKSEGINNSRNGTFTSYALSLLVIFHFQTCEPPVLPPLKELHTGEIVAEGRFHSCDLQDLRNQMTANVEKFKRERLTNTSSLSELFVSFFQKFSAIEMAKDNYFCTYTWKWEQSRGGFLSLLERSKLHIEDPFARLQNAARGVYDTRKISEAFQKTYSMLISASGRDRFSLITNLVRPEIRSQIITRG
;
A
#
# COMPACT_ATOMS: atom_id res chain seq x y z
N MET A 1 -19.21 11.20 -29.25
CA MET A 1 -19.18 12.10 -28.07
C MET A 1 -18.19 11.54 -27.05
N SER A 2 -16.86 11.43 -27.18
CA SER A 2 -15.77 12.07 -27.93
C SER A 2 -15.73 13.60 -27.80
N ASN A 3 -14.93 14.07 -26.83
CA ASN A 3 -14.48 15.45 -26.53
C ASN A 3 -14.83 15.97 -25.12
N PHE A 4 -14.52 15.22 -24.08
CA PHE A 4 -14.19 15.81 -22.78
C PHE A 4 -12.83 15.28 -22.35
N MET A 5 -11.90 16.20 -22.05
CA MET A 5 -10.54 15.98 -21.54
C MET A 5 -9.40 15.77 -22.56
N ASN A 6 -9.41 16.54 -23.64
CA ASN A 6 -8.17 16.95 -24.33
C ASN A 6 -8.01 18.48 -24.28
N THR A 7 -7.94 19.02 -23.06
CA THR A 7 -7.55 20.41 -22.83
C THR A 7 -6.47 20.47 -21.77
N SER A 8 -5.27 20.05 -22.13
CA SER A 8 -4.03 20.60 -21.60
C SER A 8 -3.84 21.98 -22.24
N SER A 9 -4.67 22.95 -21.84
CA SER A 9 -4.39 24.36 -22.11
C SER A 9 -3.31 24.82 -21.13
N SER A 10 -2.16 25.17 -21.69
CA SER A 10 -1.04 25.84 -21.05
C SER A 10 -1.47 27.15 -20.38
N SER A 11 -1.90 27.09 -19.12
CA SER A 11 -1.99 28.25 -18.25
C SER A 11 -0.71 28.37 -17.42
N SER A 12 0.33 28.93 -18.04
CA SER A 12 1.46 29.49 -17.31
C SER A 12 1.00 30.72 -16.53
N SER A 13 0.74 30.58 -15.22
CA SER A 13 0.86 31.67 -14.24
C SER A 13 0.54 31.19 -12.80
N ASN A 14 1.44 31.55 -11.87
CA ASN A 14 1.30 31.53 -10.39
C ASN A 14 1.62 30.27 -9.56
N TYR A 15 2.40 29.30 -10.05
CA TYR A 15 2.91 28.22 -9.17
C TYR A 15 4.19 28.55 -8.38
N GLY A 16 4.83 29.69 -8.64
CA GLY A 16 6.17 30.02 -8.10
C GLY A 16 6.26 30.26 -6.59
N THR A 17 5.16 30.56 -5.90
CA THR A 17 5.14 30.81 -4.44
C THR A 17 4.31 29.80 -3.65
N ASN A 18 3.33 29.15 -4.30
CA ASN A 18 2.45 28.16 -3.65
C ASN A 18 3.14 26.80 -3.43
N GLY A 19 4.03 26.39 -4.34
CA GLY A 19 4.75 25.12 -4.23
C GLY A 19 5.70 25.07 -3.03
N GLY A 20 6.31 26.19 -2.63
CA GLY A 20 7.36 26.21 -1.61
C GLY A 20 6.91 25.75 -0.22
N VAL A 21 5.81 26.30 0.30
CA VAL A 21 5.32 25.95 1.65
C VAL A 21 4.82 24.51 1.69
N LEU A 22 4.08 24.08 0.66
CA LEU A 22 3.59 22.70 0.56
C LEU A 22 4.75 21.71 0.44
N GLU A 23 5.71 21.96 -0.46
CA GLU A 23 6.92 21.14 -0.65
C GLU A 23 7.69 20.96 0.66
N LEU A 24 7.93 22.05 1.39
CA LEU A 24 8.62 22.03 2.68
C LEU A 24 7.80 21.25 3.73
N THR A 25 6.50 21.52 3.84
CA THR A 25 5.63 20.83 4.80
C THR A 25 5.56 19.32 4.53
N LEU A 26 5.51 18.90 3.26
CA LEU A 26 5.54 17.49 2.88
C LEU A 26 6.88 16.85 3.25
N LYS A 27 8.01 17.53 2.99
CA LYS A 27 9.35 17.05 3.36
C LYS A 27 9.54 16.92 4.87
N GLU A 28 9.08 17.91 5.65
CA GLU A 28 9.09 17.87 7.12
C GLU A 28 8.25 16.72 7.65
N THR A 29 7.05 16.55 7.11
CA THR A 29 6.17 15.43 7.47
C THR A 29 6.86 14.10 7.18
N LEU A 30 7.44 13.94 5.99
CA LEU A 30 8.20 12.75 5.60
C LEU A 30 9.37 12.48 6.55
N ALA A 31 10.11 13.51 6.96
CA ALA A 31 11.23 13.37 7.89
C ALA A 31 10.79 12.90 9.29
N VAL A 32 9.59 13.23 9.73
CA VAL A 32 9.03 12.80 11.02
C VAL A 32 8.46 11.39 10.95
N ILE A 33 7.77 11.03 9.86
CA ILE A 33 7.08 9.73 9.77
C ILE A 33 7.99 8.58 9.29
N LYS A 34 9.11 8.89 8.64
CA LYS A 34 10.06 7.87 8.19
C LYS A 34 10.68 7.14 9.38
N PRO A 35 10.84 5.80 9.29
CA PRO A 35 11.49 5.01 10.33
C PRO A 35 12.93 5.48 10.54
N SER A 36 13.32 5.60 11.81
CA SER A 36 14.72 5.78 12.23
C SER A 36 15.50 4.45 12.13
N GLU A 37 16.82 4.51 12.27
CA GLU A 37 17.65 3.29 12.30
C GLU A 37 17.30 2.40 13.50
N GLU A 38 16.91 3.00 14.62
CA GLU A 38 16.41 2.28 15.79
C GLU A 38 15.09 1.58 15.48
N ASP A 39 14.18 2.22 14.73
CA ASP A 39 12.91 1.62 14.29
C ASP A 39 13.12 0.42 13.35
N VAL A 40 14.13 0.49 12.47
CA VAL A 40 14.55 -0.61 11.58
C VAL A 40 15.15 -1.76 12.39
N THR A 41 16.04 -1.43 13.33
CA THR A 41 16.74 -2.40 14.18
C THR A 41 15.74 -3.15 15.07
N ALA A 42 14.79 -2.43 15.69
CA ALA A 42 13.74 -3.02 16.52
C ALA A 42 12.88 -4.02 15.71
N ARG A 43 12.48 -3.65 14.48
CA ARG A 43 11.71 -4.56 13.61
C ARG A 43 12.51 -5.79 13.19
N THR A 44 13.79 -5.63 12.88
CA THR A 44 14.68 -6.75 12.59
C THR A 44 14.76 -7.71 13.77
N ARG A 45 14.94 -7.19 14.99
CA ARG A 45 14.97 -8.01 16.22
C ARG A 45 13.66 -8.76 16.45
N VAL A 46 12.51 -8.11 16.25
CA VAL A 46 11.19 -8.75 16.34
C VAL A 46 11.06 -9.92 15.37
N ILE A 47 11.49 -9.74 14.11
CA ILE A 47 11.48 -10.79 13.10
C ILE A 47 12.38 -11.96 13.51
N ASP A 48 13.57 -11.68 14.04
CA ASP A 48 14.53 -12.70 14.45
C ASP A 48 14.09 -13.45 15.72
N GLU A 49 13.44 -12.77 16.67
CA GLU A 49 12.78 -13.42 17.81
C GLU A 49 11.68 -14.37 17.34
N LEU A 50 10.84 -13.96 16.40
CA LEU A 50 9.79 -14.80 15.85
C LEU A 50 10.37 -16.01 15.09
N LYS A 51 11.42 -15.82 14.28
CA LYS A 51 12.17 -16.92 13.63
C LYS A 51 12.68 -17.92 14.67
N ALA A 52 13.29 -17.43 15.76
CA ALA A 52 13.78 -18.28 16.83
C ALA A 52 12.66 -19.08 17.53
N ILE A 53 11.46 -18.49 17.69
CA ILE A 53 10.28 -19.19 18.21
C ILE A 53 9.84 -20.30 17.25
N VAL A 54 9.67 -19.99 15.97
CA VAL A 54 9.21 -20.96 14.97
C VAL A 54 10.18 -22.13 14.85
N ASN A 55 11.49 -21.84 14.72
CA ASN A 55 12.52 -22.85 14.53
C ASN A 55 12.67 -23.78 15.73
N GLN A 56 12.66 -23.25 16.95
CA GLN A 56 12.76 -24.10 18.15
C GLN A 56 11.47 -24.89 18.39
N SER A 57 10.32 -24.33 18.05
CA SER A 57 9.01 -24.98 18.19
C SER A 57 8.80 -26.11 17.17
N ALA A 58 9.54 -26.10 16.05
CA ALA A 58 9.54 -27.18 15.06
C ALA A 58 9.99 -28.55 15.60
N LEU A 59 10.70 -28.58 16.73
CA LEU A 59 11.09 -29.83 17.41
C LEU A 59 9.88 -30.52 18.06
N GLN A 60 8.94 -29.74 18.58
CA GLN A 60 7.73 -30.22 19.24
C GLN A 60 6.54 -30.34 18.28
N TYR A 61 6.43 -29.39 17.35
CA TYR A 61 5.29 -29.26 16.46
C TYR A 61 5.69 -29.57 15.02
N SER A 62 5.32 -30.76 14.54
CA SER A 62 5.61 -31.15 13.16
C SER A 62 4.95 -30.25 12.10
N SER A 63 3.91 -29.48 12.45
CA SER A 63 3.26 -28.52 11.54
C SER A 63 4.09 -27.27 11.25
N LEU A 64 5.12 -27.01 12.07
CA LEU A 64 6.04 -25.88 11.93
C LEU A 64 7.42 -26.34 11.45
N ARG A 65 7.60 -27.64 11.18
CA ARG A 65 8.89 -28.18 10.74
C ARG A 65 9.25 -27.63 9.37
N GLY A 66 10.45 -27.04 9.29
CA GLY A 66 10.95 -26.37 8.09
C GLY A 66 10.15 -25.14 7.68
N ALA A 67 9.37 -24.56 8.59
CA ALA A 67 8.61 -23.34 8.29
C ALA A 67 9.54 -22.13 8.15
N ALA A 68 9.28 -21.29 7.15
CA ALA A 68 10.00 -20.04 6.94
C ALA A 68 9.18 -18.85 7.48
N VAL A 69 9.87 -17.84 8.00
CA VAL A 69 9.26 -16.59 8.50
C VAL A 69 9.63 -15.47 7.53
N ASN A 70 8.68 -15.08 6.69
CA ASN A 70 8.90 -14.11 5.63
C ASN A 70 8.11 -12.83 5.93
N PRO A 71 8.78 -11.73 6.32
CA PRO A 71 8.15 -10.43 6.39
C PRO A 71 7.67 -10.01 5.00
N PHE A 72 6.60 -9.22 4.97
CA PHE A 72 6.04 -8.65 3.76
C PHE A 72 5.45 -7.26 4.07
N GLY A 73 4.63 -6.75 3.15
CA GLY A 73 3.92 -5.49 3.28
C GLY A 73 4.83 -4.28 3.25
N SER A 74 4.40 -3.24 3.96
CA SER A 74 5.04 -1.92 3.97
C SER A 74 6.50 -1.94 4.42
N TYR A 75 6.89 -2.92 5.25
CA TYR A 75 8.25 -3.09 5.75
C TYR A 75 9.23 -3.43 4.62
N ILE A 76 8.91 -4.44 3.80
CA ILE A 76 9.78 -4.88 2.70
C ILE A 76 9.88 -3.81 1.61
N CYS A 77 8.83 -3.02 1.40
CA CYS A 77 8.83 -1.96 0.39
C CYS A 77 9.51 -0.66 0.87
N ASN A 78 9.96 -0.59 2.13
CA ASN A 78 10.47 0.63 2.75
C ASN A 78 9.49 1.83 2.69
N LEU A 79 8.19 1.53 2.78
CA LEU A 79 7.10 2.53 2.76
C LEU A 79 6.33 2.60 4.08
N TYR A 80 6.78 1.84 5.08
CA TYR A 80 6.23 1.88 6.43
C TYR A 80 6.61 3.19 7.14
N THR A 81 5.81 3.53 8.16
CA THR A 81 6.10 4.65 9.06
C THR A 81 6.71 4.15 10.37
N ARG A 82 7.23 5.05 11.21
CA ARG A 82 7.72 4.71 12.57
C ARG A 82 6.74 3.85 13.37
N TRP A 83 5.44 4.09 13.19
CA TRP A 83 4.34 3.40 13.87
C TRP A 83 3.67 2.32 13.03
N GLY A 84 4.26 1.95 11.89
CA GLY A 84 3.75 0.87 11.03
C GLY A 84 3.86 -0.49 11.71
N ASP A 85 2.90 -1.35 11.42
CA ASP A 85 2.88 -2.76 11.78
C ASP A 85 3.92 -3.57 10.98
N LEU A 86 4.17 -4.80 11.45
CA LEU A 86 4.93 -5.81 10.72
C LEU A 86 3.98 -6.88 10.18
N ASP A 87 3.84 -6.93 8.86
CA ASP A 87 3.17 -8.02 8.17
C ASP A 87 4.12 -9.22 8.01
N ILE A 88 3.75 -10.39 8.53
CA ILE A 88 4.60 -11.59 8.47
C ILE A 88 3.80 -12.79 7.97
N SER A 89 4.35 -13.52 7.01
CA SER A 89 3.80 -14.80 6.56
C SER A 89 4.72 -15.91 7.01
N ILE A 90 4.16 -16.92 7.69
CA ILE A 90 4.84 -18.17 7.97
C ILE A 90 4.50 -19.15 6.86
N GLN A 91 5.48 -19.48 6.02
CA GLN A 91 5.34 -20.53 5.01
C GLN A 91 5.59 -21.88 5.66
N ILE A 92 4.64 -22.79 5.56
CA ILE A 92 4.78 -24.17 6.05
C ILE A 92 4.94 -25.14 4.89
N GLN A 93 5.56 -26.30 5.16
CA GLN A 93 5.77 -27.32 4.13
C GLN A 93 4.50 -28.05 3.71
N ASP A 94 3.55 -28.21 4.63
CA ASP A 94 2.30 -28.95 4.41
C ASP A 94 1.08 -28.00 4.50
N PRO A 95 0.53 -27.55 3.36
CA PRO A 95 -0.61 -26.64 3.31
C PRO A 95 -1.88 -27.17 4.00
N LEU A 96 -2.02 -28.50 4.15
CA LEU A 96 -3.19 -29.08 4.84
C LEU A 96 -3.17 -28.76 6.35
N ARG A 97 -2.01 -28.37 6.88
CA ARG A 97 -1.81 -28.12 8.31
C ARG A 97 -1.90 -26.66 8.70
N ARG A 98 -2.32 -25.76 7.81
CA ARG A 98 -2.42 -24.31 8.04
C ARG A 98 -3.10 -23.93 9.36
N SER A 99 -4.30 -24.45 9.62
CA SER A 99 -5.06 -24.13 10.84
C SER A 99 -4.35 -24.66 12.10
N THR A 100 -3.80 -25.87 12.01
CA THR A 100 -3.00 -26.49 13.09
C THR A 100 -1.71 -25.73 13.35
N ALA A 101 -1.01 -25.28 12.30
CA ALA A 101 0.20 -24.47 12.39
C ALA A 101 -0.07 -23.14 13.09
N LEU A 102 -1.17 -22.45 12.78
CA LEU A 102 -1.55 -21.22 13.47
C LEU A 102 -1.82 -21.46 14.97
N LYS A 103 -2.50 -22.57 15.32
CA LYS A 103 -2.76 -22.96 16.72
C LYS A 103 -1.47 -23.26 17.47
N HIS A 104 -0.57 -24.05 16.88
CA HIS A 104 0.73 -24.36 17.49
C HIS A 104 1.63 -23.12 17.59
N LEU A 105 1.60 -22.21 16.62
CA LEU A 105 2.29 -20.94 16.70
C LEU A 105 1.80 -20.11 17.89
N ARG A 106 0.47 -20.01 18.07
CA ARG A 106 -0.12 -19.32 19.21
C ARG A 106 0.39 -19.90 20.54
N GLU A 107 0.41 -21.22 20.67
CA GLU A 107 0.94 -21.90 21.86
C GLU A 107 2.43 -21.60 22.09
N ALA A 108 3.24 -21.69 21.03
CA ALA A 108 4.67 -21.40 21.08
C ALA A 108 4.97 -19.97 21.53
N VAL A 109 4.25 -18.99 20.96
CA VAL A 109 4.34 -17.57 21.33
C VAL A 109 3.92 -17.36 22.79
N THR A 110 2.82 -17.98 23.22
CA THR A 110 2.31 -17.86 24.60
C THR A 110 3.32 -18.36 25.63
N ARG A 111 4.00 -19.49 25.37
CA ARG A 111 4.99 -20.06 26.30
C ARG A 111 6.22 -19.19 26.52
N ARG A 112 6.61 -18.40 25.51
CA ARG A 112 7.83 -17.58 25.54
C ARG A 112 7.64 -16.25 26.26
N ASN A 113 6.40 -15.79 26.39
CA ASN A 113 6.04 -14.48 26.93
C ASN A 113 6.80 -13.29 26.29
N THR A 114 7.34 -13.46 25.07
CA THR A 114 8.02 -12.41 24.30
C THR A 114 7.03 -11.55 23.53
N PHE A 115 5.85 -12.09 23.21
CA PHE A 115 4.78 -11.37 22.55
C PHE A 115 3.47 -11.52 23.30
N ARG A 116 2.72 -10.42 23.38
CA ARG A 116 1.33 -10.41 23.82
C ARG A 116 0.42 -10.68 22.62
N ILE A 117 -0.46 -11.67 22.73
CA ILE A 117 -1.45 -11.96 21.67
C ILE A 117 -2.63 -11.01 21.83
N THR A 118 -2.95 -10.26 20.78
CA THR A 118 -4.07 -9.30 20.76
C THR A 118 -5.26 -9.81 19.95
N LYS A 119 -5.02 -10.67 18.95
CA LYS A 119 -6.10 -11.25 18.13
C LYS A 119 -5.74 -12.63 17.59
N PHE A 120 -6.74 -13.50 17.48
CA PHE A 120 -6.58 -14.84 16.91
C PHE A 120 -7.78 -15.20 16.02
N ILE A 121 -7.52 -15.46 14.73
CA ILE A 121 -8.53 -15.74 13.71
C ILE A 121 -8.15 -17.03 12.95
N PRO A 122 -8.51 -18.21 13.47
CA PRO A 122 -8.11 -19.51 12.89
C PRO A 122 -9.05 -20.05 11.80
N ASN A 123 -10.18 -19.39 11.51
CA ASN A 123 -11.26 -19.92 10.67
C ASN A 123 -11.65 -18.98 9.51
N ALA A 124 -10.75 -18.09 9.09
CA ALA A 124 -10.96 -17.18 7.97
C ALA A 124 -10.17 -17.59 6.71
N ARG A 125 -10.50 -17.01 5.55
CA ARG A 125 -9.74 -17.22 4.30
C ARG A 125 -8.25 -16.93 4.48
N ILE A 126 -7.93 -15.86 5.22
CA ILE A 126 -6.58 -15.56 5.69
C ILE A 126 -6.56 -15.82 7.20
N LEU A 127 -5.80 -16.84 7.58
CA LEU A 127 -5.53 -17.17 8.98
C LEU A 127 -4.65 -16.09 9.59
N LEU A 128 -5.04 -15.53 10.73
CA LEU A 128 -4.37 -14.38 11.31
C LEU A 128 -4.15 -14.54 12.82
N LEU A 129 -2.93 -14.30 13.27
CA LEU A 129 -2.54 -14.12 14.66
C LEU A 129 -1.91 -12.73 14.77
N VAL A 130 -2.55 -11.83 15.52
CA VAL A 130 -2.00 -10.50 15.78
C VAL A 130 -1.34 -10.51 17.14
N VAL A 131 -0.08 -10.08 17.17
CA VAL A 131 0.73 -10.05 18.38
C VAL A 131 1.42 -8.69 18.54
N GLU A 132 1.86 -8.40 19.75
CA GLU A 132 2.60 -7.18 20.09
C GLU A 132 3.89 -7.58 20.81
N SER A 133 5.04 -7.03 20.40
CA SER A 133 6.32 -7.34 21.03
C SER A 133 6.43 -6.68 22.40
N ASN A 134 6.71 -7.48 23.44
CA ASN A 134 6.92 -6.97 24.79
C ASN A 134 8.30 -6.28 24.94
N ASN A 135 9.25 -6.59 24.06
CA ASN A 135 10.66 -6.18 24.18
C ASN A 135 11.04 -5.00 23.28
N HIS A 136 10.25 -4.72 22.23
CA HIS A 136 10.62 -3.78 21.18
C HIS A 136 9.49 -2.79 20.91
N ASN A 137 9.32 -1.81 21.80
CA ASN A 137 8.40 -0.68 21.65
C ASN A 137 6.97 -1.04 21.26
N ASN A 138 6.45 -2.18 21.72
CA ASN A 138 5.08 -2.61 21.42
C ASN A 138 4.78 -2.69 19.91
N ILE A 139 5.79 -3.05 19.10
CA ILE A 139 5.59 -3.26 17.66
C ILE A 139 4.52 -4.35 17.46
N THR A 140 3.46 -3.99 16.75
CA THR A 140 2.38 -4.91 16.38
C THR A 140 2.79 -5.71 15.15
N CYS A 141 2.47 -7.00 15.14
CA CYS A 141 2.72 -7.90 14.02
C CYS A 141 1.45 -8.65 13.62
N ASP A 142 1.09 -8.54 12.34
CA ASP A 142 0.02 -9.30 11.70
C ASP A 142 0.62 -10.57 11.08
N ILE A 143 0.51 -11.69 11.80
CA ILE A 143 1.12 -12.97 11.41
C ILE A 143 0.08 -13.86 10.73
N SER A 144 0.35 -14.23 9.48
CA SER A 144 -0.48 -15.12 8.68
C SER A 144 0.25 -16.42 8.32
N ILE A 145 -0.49 -17.48 7.99
CA ILE A 145 0.10 -18.72 7.45
C ILE A 145 -0.06 -18.70 5.92
N ASP A 146 0.97 -19.10 5.18
CA ASP A 146 1.04 -19.21 3.71
C ASP A 146 0.36 -18.06 2.94
N ASN A 147 0.58 -16.81 3.35
CA ASN A 147 0.07 -15.65 2.64
C ASN A 147 0.99 -15.27 1.48
N TYR A 148 1.17 -16.19 0.52
CA TYR A 148 1.99 -15.97 -0.67
C TYR A 148 1.54 -14.76 -1.48
N ALA A 149 0.22 -14.52 -1.56
CA ALA A 149 -0.33 -13.33 -2.21
C ALA A 149 0.12 -12.04 -1.52
N GLY A 150 0.12 -11.99 -0.19
CA GLY A 150 0.64 -10.85 0.58
C GLY A 150 2.12 -10.64 0.30
N VAL A 151 2.94 -11.68 0.48
CA VAL A 151 4.39 -11.66 0.21
C VAL A 151 4.70 -11.15 -1.19
N PHE A 152 3.93 -11.61 -2.17
CA PHE A 152 4.14 -11.23 -3.57
C PHE A 152 3.67 -9.81 -3.90
N LYS A 153 2.46 -9.44 -3.44
CA LYS A 153 1.87 -8.13 -3.71
C LYS A 153 2.51 -7.00 -2.89
N SER A 154 3.50 -7.33 -2.06
CA SER A 154 4.26 -6.39 -1.26
C SER A 154 5.24 -5.60 -2.12
N ILE A 155 4.71 -4.65 -2.89
CA ILE A 155 5.52 -3.64 -3.60
C ILE A 155 5.12 -2.20 -3.25
N PHE A 156 4.05 -1.96 -2.50
CA PHE A 156 3.67 -0.60 -2.11
C PHE A 156 3.05 -0.65 -0.72
N LEU A 157 3.02 0.41 0.09
CA LEU A 157 1.99 0.72 1.11
C LEU A 157 2.47 1.76 2.15
N GLY A 158 1.82 2.92 2.19
CA GLY A 158 1.91 3.90 3.29
C GLY A 158 1.35 5.28 2.92
N TRP A 159 0.13 5.62 3.36
CA TRP A 159 -0.51 6.94 3.08
C TRP A 159 -1.10 7.55 4.35
N GLU A 160 -0.39 8.51 4.94
CA GLU A 160 -0.83 9.18 6.17
C GLU A 160 -2.07 10.05 5.97
N TRP A 161 -2.18 10.74 4.83
CA TRP A 161 -3.36 11.52 4.46
C TRP A 161 -4.64 10.65 4.42
N ALA A 162 -4.58 9.48 3.78
CA ALA A 162 -5.77 8.63 3.67
C ALA A 162 -6.23 8.08 5.02
N LYS A 163 -5.32 7.95 6.00
CA LYS A 163 -5.67 7.62 7.38
C LYS A 163 -6.25 8.83 8.12
N SER A 164 -5.76 10.05 7.90
CA SER A 164 -6.31 11.27 8.53
C SER A 164 -7.73 11.59 8.06
N GLU A 165 -8.04 11.35 6.79
CA GLU A 165 -9.41 11.48 6.25
C GLU A 165 -10.29 10.25 6.54
N GLY A 166 -9.74 9.20 7.18
CA GLY A 166 -10.51 8.00 7.56
C GLY A 166 -11.05 7.21 6.37
N ILE A 167 -10.31 7.20 5.26
CA ILE A 167 -10.64 6.50 4.00
C ILE A 167 -9.68 5.34 3.67
N ASN A 168 -8.81 4.97 4.62
CA ASN A 168 -7.92 3.82 4.55
C ASN A 168 -8.30 2.75 5.60
N ASN A 169 -9.53 2.25 5.52
CA ASN A 169 -10.03 1.17 6.38
C ASN A 169 -11.04 0.30 5.61
N SER A 170 -10.56 -0.86 5.16
CA SER A 170 -11.37 -1.82 4.38
C SER A 170 -12.53 -2.43 5.16
N ARG A 171 -12.45 -2.50 6.49
CA ARG A 171 -13.56 -2.99 7.33
C ARG A 171 -14.74 -2.02 7.32
N ASN A 172 -14.45 -0.73 7.09
CA ASN A 172 -15.45 0.33 7.04
C ASN A 172 -15.87 0.68 5.60
N GLY A 173 -15.55 -0.17 4.62
CA GLY A 173 -15.98 0.07 3.24
C GLY A 173 -15.23 1.13 2.45
N THR A 174 -14.07 1.53 2.95
CA THR A 174 -13.17 2.50 2.30
C THR A 174 -11.95 1.76 1.73
N PHE A 175 -10.98 2.49 1.16
CA PHE A 175 -9.86 1.84 0.50
C PHE A 175 -9.02 0.98 1.45
N THR A 176 -8.41 -0.06 0.88
CA THR A 176 -7.20 -0.64 1.46
C THR A 176 -6.01 0.24 1.11
N SER A 177 -4.94 0.19 1.90
CA SER A 177 -3.66 0.78 1.53
C SER A 177 -3.22 0.34 0.12
N TYR A 178 -3.48 -0.91 -0.26
CA TYR A 178 -3.12 -1.47 -1.57
C TYR A 178 -3.86 -0.79 -2.72
N ALA A 179 -5.18 -0.62 -2.59
CA ALA A 179 -5.97 0.10 -3.59
C ALA A 179 -5.50 1.56 -3.75
N LEU A 180 -5.19 2.26 -2.65
CA LEU A 180 -4.64 3.62 -2.69
C LEU A 180 -3.29 3.67 -3.39
N SER A 181 -2.39 2.72 -3.10
CA SER A 181 -1.11 2.62 -3.77
C SER A 181 -1.24 2.40 -5.28
N LEU A 182 -2.20 1.58 -5.72
CA LEU A 182 -2.47 1.40 -7.15
C LEU A 182 -2.95 2.69 -7.81
N LEU A 183 -3.76 3.52 -7.14
CA LEU A 183 -4.14 4.84 -7.67
C LEU A 183 -2.93 5.78 -7.81
N VAL A 184 -1.99 5.74 -6.88
CA VAL A 184 -0.78 6.57 -6.94
C VAL A 184 0.13 6.11 -8.06
N ILE A 185 0.36 4.80 -8.18
CA ILE A 185 1.11 4.22 -9.29
C ILE A 185 0.47 4.66 -10.58
N PHE A 186 -0.86 4.49 -10.72
CA PHE A 186 -1.60 4.91 -11.90
C PHE A 186 -1.44 6.41 -12.18
N HIS A 187 -1.41 7.26 -11.14
CA HIS A 187 -1.18 8.68 -11.30
C HIS A 187 0.21 9.01 -11.85
N PHE A 188 1.27 8.47 -11.24
CA PHE A 188 2.67 8.60 -11.67
C PHE A 188 2.90 8.04 -13.06
N GLN A 189 2.20 6.95 -13.32
CA GLN A 189 2.15 6.37 -14.63
C GLN A 189 1.58 7.43 -15.60
N THR A 190 0.39 7.94 -15.36
CA THR A 190 -0.30 8.87 -16.28
C THR A 190 0.14 10.34 -16.12
N CYS A 191 1.38 10.58 -15.67
CA CYS A 191 2.01 11.89 -15.72
C CYS A 191 2.63 12.13 -17.10
N GLU A 192 2.86 13.39 -17.46
CA GLU A 192 3.56 13.77 -18.69
C GLU A 192 4.75 14.68 -18.36
N PRO A 193 6.00 14.23 -18.55
CA PRO A 193 6.43 12.85 -18.87
C PRO A 193 6.06 11.83 -17.77
N PRO A 194 5.93 10.53 -18.07
CA PRO A 194 5.65 9.52 -17.06
C PRO A 194 6.74 9.39 -15.98
N VAL A 195 6.34 9.26 -14.71
CA VAL A 195 7.27 9.05 -13.57
C VAL A 195 7.63 7.57 -13.42
N LEU A 196 6.69 6.67 -13.66
CA LEU A 196 6.87 5.20 -13.57
C LEU A 196 6.45 4.53 -14.87
N PRO A 197 7.06 3.40 -15.30
CA PRO A 197 6.60 2.57 -16.43
C PRO A 197 5.25 1.87 -16.14
N PRO A 198 4.57 1.31 -17.16
CA PRO A 198 3.43 0.43 -16.95
C PRO A 198 3.93 -0.92 -16.45
N LEU A 199 3.13 -1.64 -15.66
CA LEU A 199 3.62 -2.89 -15.10
C LEU A 199 3.88 -3.97 -16.17
N LYS A 200 3.21 -3.92 -17.33
CA LYS A 200 3.49 -4.80 -18.48
C LYS A 200 4.90 -4.68 -19.06
N GLU A 201 5.55 -3.52 -18.90
CA GLU A 201 6.94 -3.33 -19.32
C GLU A 201 7.92 -3.79 -18.22
N LEU A 202 7.45 -3.98 -16.99
CA LEU A 202 8.26 -4.49 -15.89
C LEU A 202 8.22 -6.02 -15.81
N HIS A 203 7.06 -6.63 -16.04
CA HIS A 203 6.88 -8.08 -16.08
C HIS A 203 5.80 -8.47 -17.09
N THR A 204 5.94 -9.64 -17.71
CA THR A 204 5.06 -10.10 -18.80
C THR A 204 4.07 -11.20 -18.41
N GLY A 205 4.09 -11.67 -17.16
CA GLY A 205 3.29 -12.82 -16.71
C GLY A 205 2.16 -12.48 -15.73
N GLU A 206 1.06 -13.24 -15.79
CA GLU A 206 0.16 -13.44 -14.63
C GLU A 206 0.90 -14.31 -13.60
N ILE A 207 1.30 -13.72 -12.48
CA ILE A 207 1.98 -14.49 -11.44
C ILE A 207 1.00 -15.36 -10.64
N VAL A 208 -0.27 -14.94 -10.54
CA VAL A 208 -1.31 -15.67 -9.83
C VAL A 208 -2.44 -16.06 -10.79
N ALA A 209 -2.38 -17.29 -11.33
CA ALA A 209 -3.50 -17.89 -12.05
C ALA A 209 -4.29 -18.80 -11.09
N GLU A 210 -5.61 -18.65 -11.04
CA GLU A 210 -6.51 -19.55 -10.29
C GLU A 210 -6.17 -19.73 -8.78
N GLY A 211 -5.50 -18.74 -8.16
CA GLY A 211 -5.07 -18.84 -6.77
C GLY A 211 -3.90 -19.80 -6.51
N ARG A 212 -3.29 -20.34 -7.57
CA ARG A 212 -2.01 -21.06 -7.52
C ARG A 212 -0.89 -20.12 -7.90
N PHE A 213 0.11 -20.07 -7.03
CA PHE A 213 1.34 -19.33 -7.29
C PHE A 213 2.17 -20.19 -8.24
N HIS A 214 2.46 -19.70 -9.45
CA HIS A 214 3.51 -20.35 -10.25
C HIS A 214 4.81 -20.17 -9.50
N SER A 215 5.62 -21.22 -9.37
CA SER A 215 6.98 -21.14 -8.84
C SER A 215 7.86 -20.36 -9.83
N CYS A 216 7.57 -19.09 -10.05
CA CYS A 216 8.55 -18.16 -10.54
C CYS A 216 9.54 -17.96 -9.39
N ASP A 217 10.83 -18.07 -9.67
CA ASP A 217 11.82 -17.63 -8.70
C ASP A 217 11.58 -16.13 -8.49
N LEU A 218 11.14 -15.77 -7.28
CA LEU A 218 10.87 -14.39 -6.89
C LEU A 218 12.11 -13.52 -7.09
N GLN A 219 13.30 -14.10 -6.97
CA GLN A 219 14.55 -13.42 -7.19
C GLN A 219 14.76 -13.09 -8.67
N ASP A 220 14.46 -14.02 -9.58
CA ASP A 220 14.56 -13.79 -11.02
C ASP A 220 13.58 -12.73 -11.49
N LEU A 221 12.33 -12.78 -11.02
CA LEU A 221 11.34 -11.74 -11.33
C LEU A 221 11.81 -10.37 -10.83
N ARG A 222 12.34 -10.31 -9.60
CA ARG A 222 12.88 -9.07 -9.03
C ARG A 222 14.05 -8.52 -9.85
N ASN A 223 14.95 -9.39 -10.28
CA ASN A 223 16.08 -9.04 -11.13
C ASN A 223 15.60 -8.48 -12.49
N GLN A 224 14.62 -9.15 -13.11
CA GLN A 224 14.00 -8.71 -14.36
C GLN A 224 13.33 -7.34 -14.23
N MET A 225 12.49 -7.16 -13.20
CA MET A 225 11.82 -5.88 -12.96
C MET A 225 12.83 -4.75 -12.72
N THR A 226 13.91 -5.03 -11.98
CA THR A 226 14.97 -4.06 -11.72
C THR A 226 15.65 -3.63 -13.03
N ALA A 227 16.02 -4.59 -13.88
CA ALA A 227 16.61 -4.30 -15.19
C ALA A 227 15.68 -3.46 -16.09
N ASN A 228 14.37 -3.75 -16.07
CA ASN A 228 13.38 -3.02 -16.86
C ASN A 228 13.14 -1.59 -16.35
N VAL A 229 13.17 -1.36 -15.03
CA VAL A 229 13.13 -0.01 -14.45
C VAL A 229 14.35 0.80 -14.90
N GLU A 230 15.55 0.20 -14.86
CA GLU A 230 16.76 0.90 -15.29
C GLU A 230 16.76 1.19 -16.80
N LYS A 231 16.19 0.28 -17.61
CA LYS A 231 15.97 0.54 -19.05
C LYS A 231 15.02 1.73 -19.26
N PHE A 232 13.87 1.75 -18.58
CA PHE A 232 12.91 2.85 -18.66
C PHE A 232 13.55 4.20 -18.35
N LYS A 233 14.34 4.28 -17.27
CA LYS A 233 15.04 5.52 -16.88
C LYS A 233 16.01 6.05 -17.95
N ARG A 234 16.65 5.16 -18.71
CA ARG A 234 17.61 5.55 -19.77
C ARG A 234 16.93 6.00 -21.06
N GLU A 235 15.79 5.39 -21.41
CA GLU A 235 15.17 5.55 -22.73
C GLU A 235 14.05 6.61 -22.77
N ARG A 236 13.53 7.04 -21.62
CA ARG A 236 12.39 7.95 -21.53
C ARG A 236 12.78 9.32 -20.99
N LEU A 237 12.01 10.33 -21.36
CA LEU A 237 12.13 11.67 -20.79
C LEU A 237 11.89 11.62 -19.27
N THR A 238 12.76 12.28 -18.52
CA THR A 238 12.65 12.37 -17.06
C THR A 238 11.57 13.39 -16.69
N ASN A 239 10.63 12.99 -15.83
CA ASN A 239 9.70 13.93 -15.22
C ASN A 239 10.44 14.78 -14.17
N THR A 240 10.35 16.11 -14.27
CA THR A 240 11.02 17.06 -13.37
C THR A 240 10.05 17.76 -12.42
N SER A 241 8.82 17.27 -12.28
CA SER A 241 7.82 17.83 -11.36
C SER A 241 8.30 17.64 -9.92
N SER A 242 8.10 18.67 -9.11
CA SER A 242 8.34 18.64 -7.67
C SER A 242 7.35 17.72 -6.94
N LEU A 243 7.65 17.41 -5.67
CA LEU A 243 6.77 16.59 -4.84
C LEU A 243 5.40 17.26 -4.66
N SER A 244 5.38 18.57 -4.44
CA SER A 244 4.17 19.37 -4.30
C SER A 244 3.31 19.37 -5.57
N GLU A 245 3.90 19.50 -6.75
CA GLU A 245 3.18 19.43 -8.04
C GLU A 245 2.56 18.04 -8.27
N LEU A 246 3.31 16.98 -8.01
CA LEU A 246 2.79 15.61 -8.09
C LEU A 246 1.68 15.36 -7.05
N PHE A 247 1.83 15.91 -5.84
CA PHE A 247 0.83 15.78 -4.78
C PHE A 247 -0.48 16.49 -5.15
N VAL A 248 -0.42 17.74 -5.62
CA VAL A 248 -1.61 18.51 -6.03
C VAL A 248 -2.29 17.85 -7.23
N SER A 249 -1.52 17.46 -8.24
CA SER A 249 -2.07 16.83 -9.45
C SER A 249 -2.68 15.45 -9.18
N PHE A 250 -2.22 14.72 -8.16
CA PHE A 250 -2.87 13.51 -7.68
C PHE A 250 -4.29 13.79 -7.18
N PHE A 251 -4.45 14.79 -6.29
CA PHE A 251 -5.77 15.17 -5.78
C PHE A 251 -6.68 15.74 -6.86
N GLN A 252 -6.11 16.51 -7.80
CA GLN A 252 -6.84 16.99 -8.97
C GLN A 252 -7.40 15.83 -9.78
N LYS A 253 -6.55 14.85 -10.13
CA LYS A 253 -6.89 13.70 -10.98
C LYS A 253 -8.03 12.86 -10.39
N PHE A 254 -8.05 12.69 -9.07
CA PHE A 254 -9.05 11.86 -8.39
C PHE A 254 -10.15 12.64 -7.67
N SER A 255 -10.20 13.97 -7.81
CA SER A 255 -11.28 14.81 -7.24
C SER A 255 -12.67 14.48 -7.80
N ALA A 256 -12.77 13.94 -9.02
CA ALA A 256 -14.03 13.54 -9.63
C ALA A 256 -14.25 12.01 -9.62
N ILE A 257 -13.64 11.29 -8.68
CA ILE A 257 -13.68 9.81 -8.63
C ILE A 257 -15.09 9.23 -8.44
N GLU A 258 -16.08 9.99 -7.95
CA GLU A 258 -17.48 9.53 -7.89
C GLU A 258 -18.22 9.65 -9.24
N MET A 259 -17.84 10.61 -10.08
CA MET A 259 -18.38 10.74 -11.44
C MET A 259 -17.89 9.62 -12.37
N ALA A 260 -16.97 8.80 -11.86
CA ALA A 260 -16.34 7.66 -12.51
C ALA A 260 -17.13 6.35 -12.32
N LYS A 261 -18.47 6.39 -12.28
CA LYS A 261 -19.26 5.16 -12.48
C LYS A 261 -18.81 4.58 -13.81
N ASP A 262 -18.31 3.34 -13.79
CA ASP A 262 -17.78 2.59 -14.93
C ASP A 262 -16.31 2.86 -15.32
N ASN A 263 -15.50 3.56 -14.51
CA ASN A 263 -14.06 3.65 -14.82
C ASN A 263 -13.26 2.49 -14.25
N TYR A 264 -12.41 1.93 -15.12
CA TYR A 264 -11.50 0.84 -14.84
C TYR A 264 -10.06 1.38 -14.82
N PHE A 265 -9.41 1.29 -13.66
CA PHE A 265 -8.00 1.71 -13.48
C PHE A 265 -7.08 0.50 -13.64
N CYS A 266 -6.25 0.50 -14.68
CA CYS A 266 -5.30 -0.58 -14.96
C CYS A 266 -3.85 -0.08 -14.96
N THR A 267 -3.12 -0.42 -13.90
CA THR A 267 -1.69 -0.13 -13.78
C THR A 267 -0.82 -1.03 -14.67
N TYR A 268 -1.37 -2.14 -15.18
CA TYR A 268 -0.66 -3.06 -16.08
C TYR A 268 -0.54 -2.51 -17.49
N THR A 269 -1.66 -2.04 -18.07
CA THR A 269 -1.70 -1.54 -19.46
C THR A 269 -1.56 -0.03 -19.58
N TRP A 270 -1.65 0.70 -18.46
CA TRP A 270 -1.65 2.15 -18.38
C TRP A 270 -2.92 2.84 -18.84
N LYS A 271 -3.98 2.07 -19.07
CA LYS A 271 -5.20 2.59 -19.67
C LYS A 271 -6.22 2.95 -18.61
N TRP A 272 -6.86 4.09 -18.88
CA TRP A 272 -8.20 4.38 -18.40
C TRP A 272 -9.17 3.94 -19.49
N GLU A 273 -9.98 2.91 -19.22
CA GLU A 273 -11.06 2.53 -20.11
C GLU A 273 -12.37 2.68 -19.34
N GLN A 274 -13.38 3.29 -19.99
CA GLN A 274 -14.76 3.11 -19.55
C GLN A 274 -15.05 1.62 -19.74
N SER A 275 -15.41 0.93 -18.66
CA SER A 275 -15.62 -0.52 -18.63
C SER A 275 -16.53 -0.90 -19.78
N ARG A 276 -15.96 -1.46 -20.85
CA ARG A 276 -16.78 -2.11 -21.88
C ARG A 276 -17.34 -3.33 -21.18
N GLY A 277 -18.67 -3.32 -20.98
CA GLY A 277 -19.44 -4.32 -20.26
C GLY A 277 -19.06 -5.76 -20.60
N GLY A 278 -17.97 -6.25 -20.01
CA GLY A 278 -17.56 -7.64 -20.07
C GLY A 278 -18.39 -8.41 -19.06
N PHE A 279 -18.54 -9.72 -19.29
CA PHE A 279 -19.33 -10.61 -18.44
C PHE A 279 -19.03 -10.47 -16.93
N LEU A 280 -17.79 -10.14 -16.57
CA LEU A 280 -17.35 -9.90 -15.19
C LEU A 280 -17.85 -8.57 -14.58
N SER A 281 -17.93 -7.51 -15.38
CA SER A 281 -18.45 -6.20 -14.95
C SER A 281 -19.96 -6.21 -14.66
N LEU A 282 -20.71 -7.11 -15.32
CA LEU A 282 -22.14 -7.32 -15.09
C LEU A 282 -22.44 -8.04 -13.77
N LEU A 283 -21.48 -8.79 -13.24
CA LEU A 283 -21.60 -9.54 -11.98
C LEU A 283 -21.10 -8.72 -10.77
N GLU A 284 -20.18 -7.78 -10.97
CA GLU A 284 -19.64 -6.93 -9.90
C GLU A 284 -20.51 -5.70 -9.63
N ARG A 285 -21.16 -5.67 -8.46
CA ARG A 285 -21.89 -4.50 -7.94
C ARG A 285 -20.97 -3.37 -7.44
N SER A 286 -19.67 -3.44 -7.68
CA SER A 286 -18.69 -2.49 -7.14
C SER A 286 -18.74 -1.17 -7.91
N LYS A 287 -18.87 -0.06 -7.19
CA LYS A 287 -18.93 1.29 -7.76
C LYS A 287 -17.58 1.82 -8.27
N LEU A 288 -16.49 1.13 -7.95
CA LEU A 288 -15.13 1.49 -8.31
C LEU A 288 -14.33 0.23 -8.67
N HIS A 289 -13.63 0.25 -9.80
CA HIS A 289 -12.83 -0.88 -10.25
C HIS A 289 -11.36 -0.50 -10.44
N ILE A 290 -10.49 -1.12 -9.65
CA ILE A 290 -9.03 -1.01 -9.76
C ILE A 290 -8.52 -2.42 -10.00
N GLU A 291 -7.97 -2.68 -11.19
CA GLU A 291 -7.43 -4.00 -11.53
C GLU A 291 -6.24 -4.34 -10.63
N ASP A 292 -6.22 -5.56 -10.10
CA ASP A 292 -5.03 -6.12 -9.47
C ASP A 292 -4.03 -6.58 -10.54
N PRO A 293 -2.87 -5.91 -10.70
CA PRO A 293 -1.93 -6.20 -11.77
C PRO A 293 -1.31 -7.60 -11.68
N PHE A 294 -1.41 -8.25 -10.52
CA PHE A 294 -0.88 -9.60 -10.29
C PHE A 294 -1.97 -10.68 -10.28
N ALA A 295 -3.24 -10.28 -10.31
CA ALA A 295 -4.40 -11.16 -10.34
C ALA A 295 -5.52 -10.45 -11.15
N ARG A 296 -5.31 -10.29 -12.46
CA ARG A 296 -6.08 -9.39 -13.35
C ARG A 296 -7.61 -9.57 -13.32
N LEU A 297 -8.10 -10.74 -12.92
CA LEU A 297 -9.53 -10.99 -12.73
C LEU A 297 -10.10 -10.44 -11.40
N GLN A 298 -9.27 -9.84 -10.55
CA GLN A 298 -9.65 -9.33 -9.23
C GLN A 298 -9.67 -7.80 -9.20
N ASN A 299 -10.76 -7.25 -8.64
CA ASN A 299 -10.86 -5.84 -8.28
C ASN A 299 -10.24 -5.58 -6.90
N ALA A 300 -9.15 -4.81 -6.85
CA ALA A 300 -8.49 -4.37 -5.62
C ALA A 300 -9.37 -3.44 -4.77
N ALA A 301 -10.36 -2.78 -5.39
CA ALA A 301 -11.35 -1.92 -4.74
C ALA A 301 -12.68 -2.63 -4.44
N ARG A 302 -12.78 -3.97 -4.56
CA ARG A 302 -14.04 -4.72 -4.34
C ARG A 302 -14.72 -4.49 -2.98
N GLY A 303 -13.95 -4.10 -1.96
CA GLY A 303 -14.44 -3.80 -0.61
C GLY A 303 -14.94 -2.36 -0.44
N VAL A 304 -14.79 -1.51 -1.47
CA VAL A 304 -15.18 -0.11 -1.44
C VAL A 304 -16.66 0.01 -1.78
N TYR A 305 -17.46 0.51 -0.83
CA TYR A 305 -18.88 0.80 -1.05
C TYR A 305 -19.25 2.25 -0.76
N ASP A 306 -18.46 2.97 0.03
CA ASP A 306 -18.65 4.39 0.35
C ASP A 306 -17.79 5.30 -0.56
N THR A 307 -18.13 5.29 -1.85
CA THR A 307 -17.45 6.11 -2.87
C THR A 307 -17.67 7.61 -2.68
N ARG A 308 -18.79 7.99 -2.06
CA ARG A 308 -19.12 9.39 -1.79
C ARG A 308 -18.16 9.98 -0.77
N LYS A 309 -17.95 9.31 0.37
CA LYS A 309 -16.97 9.75 1.38
C LYS A 309 -15.57 9.87 0.80
N ILE A 310 -15.17 8.93 -0.06
CA ILE A 310 -13.88 8.98 -0.75
C ILE A 310 -13.81 10.23 -1.64
N SER A 311 -14.82 10.46 -2.49
CA SER A 311 -14.85 11.61 -3.40
C SER A 311 -14.85 12.94 -2.65
N GLU A 312 -15.67 13.06 -1.60
CA GLU A 312 -15.70 14.23 -0.71
C GLU A 312 -14.31 14.50 -0.11
N ALA A 313 -13.58 13.48 0.34
CA ALA A 313 -12.22 13.63 0.88
C ALA A 313 -11.21 14.12 -0.18
N PHE A 314 -11.25 13.57 -1.39
CA PHE A 314 -10.39 14.01 -2.50
C PHE A 314 -10.71 15.46 -2.92
N GLN A 315 -12.00 15.81 -3.06
CA GLN A 315 -12.45 17.15 -3.43
C GLN A 315 -12.11 18.19 -2.38
N LYS A 316 -12.40 17.89 -1.11
CA LYS A 316 -12.07 18.75 0.04
C LYS A 316 -10.56 19.00 0.09
N THR A 317 -9.75 17.95 -0.05
CA THR A 317 -8.29 18.08 -0.01
C THR A 317 -7.78 18.89 -1.19
N TYR A 318 -8.25 18.61 -2.41
CA TYR A 318 -7.87 19.38 -3.59
C TYR A 318 -8.23 20.87 -3.45
N SER A 319 -9.47 21.16 -3.04
CA SER A 319 -9.95 22.52 -2.82
C SER A 319 -9.13 23.26 -1.76
N MET A 320 -8.75 22.58 -0.67
CA MET A 320 -7.89 23.12 0.36
C MET A 320 -6.49 23.45 -0.20
N LEU A 321 -5.88 22.54 -0.97
CA LEU A 321 -4.54 22.71 -1.54
C LEU A 321 -4.44 23.90 -2.51
N ILE A 322 -5.49 24.19 -3.27
CA ILE A 322 -5.52 25.34 -4.20
C ILE A 322 -5.97 26.66 -3.54
N SER A 323 -6.45 26.61 -2.29
CA SER A 323 -6.94 27.77 -1.54
C SER A 323 -5.82 28.47 -0.75
N ALA A 324 -6.16 29.54 -0.04
CA ALA A 324 -5.25 30.19 0.90
C ALA A 324 -4.72 29.23 1.99
N SER A 325 -5.54 28.27 2.42
CA SER A 325 -5.15 27.26 3.43
C SER A 325 -4.05 26.32 2.93
N GLY A 326 -3.94 26.09 1.62
CA GLY A 326 -2.85 25.33 1.00
C GLY A 326 -1.49 26.05 1.06
N ARG A 327 -1.49 27.31 1.47
CA ARG A 327 -0.29 28.16 1.64
C ARG A 327 0.07 28.37 3.12
N ASP A 328 -0.71 27.81 4.03
CA ASP A 328 -0.49 27.90 5.46
C ASP A 328 -0.01 26.55 6.02
N ARG A 329 1.20 26.54 6.58
CA ARG A 329 1.83 25.32 7.11
C ARG A 329 0.97 24.67 8.19
N PHE A 330 0.37 25.45 9.08
CA PHE A 330 -0.45 24.91 10.17
C PHE A 330 -1.70 24.22 9.64
N SER A 331 -2.39 24.85 8.68
CA SER A 331 -3.55 24.28 7.98
C SER A 331 -3.17 23.00 7.23
N LEU A 332 -2.04 22.99 6.53
CA LEU A 332 -1.54 21.80 5.82
C LEU A 332 -1.30 20.64 6.79
N ILE A 333 -0.59 20.85 7.90
CA ILE A 333 -0.35 19.81 8.91
C ILE A 333 -1.67 19.32 9.51
N THR A 334 -2.58 20.24 9.81
CA THR A 334 -3.88 19.93 10.41
C THR A 334 -4.77 19.10 9.50
N ASN A 335 -4.67 19.24 8.18
CA ASN A 335 -5.50 18.48 7.24
C ASN A 335 -4.82 17.21 6.72
N LEU A 336 -3.51 17.24 6.49
CA LEU A 336 -2.78 16.13 5.84
C LEU A 336 -2.20 15.12 6.82
N VAL A 337 -2.08 15.47 8.10
CA VAL A 337 -1.44 14.62 9.11
C VAL A 337 -2.43 14.24 10.19
N ARG A 338 -2.32 12.99 10.67
CA ARG A 338 -3.15 12.48 11.77
C ARG A 338 -2.84 13.18 13.09
N PRO A 339 -3.86 13.42 13.95
CA PRO A 339 -3.70 14.15 15.21
C PRO A 339 -2.53 13.67 16.08
N GLU A 340 -2.28 12.36 16.15
CA GLU A 340 -1.27 11.74 17.00
C GLU A 340 0.17 12.11 16.58
N ILE A 341 0.36 12.52 15.32
CA ILE A 341 1.66 12.86 14.73
C ILE A 341 1.85 14.39 14.67
N ARG A 342 0.76 15.17 14.62
CA ARG A 342 0.82 16.64 14.47
C ARG A 342 1.70 17.30 15.53
N SER A 343 1.59 16.87 16.78
CA SER A 343 2.35 17.44 17.90
C SER A 343 3.86 17.35 17.69
N GLN A 344 4.34 16.30 17.01
CA GLN A 344 5.77 16.08 16.73
C GLN A 344 6.28 16.91 15.53
N ILE A 345 5.38 17.37 14.66
CA ILE A 345 5.73 18.21 13.50
C ILE A 345 5.64 19.70 13.86
N ILE A 346 4.65 20.08 14.66
CA ILE A 346 4.41 21.48 15.05
C ILE A 346 5.51 21.98 16.00
N THR A 347 6.01 21.14 16.91
CA THR A 347 7.06 21.50 17.89
C THR A 347 8.46 21.65 17.30
N ARG A 348 8.68 21.27 16.04
CA ARG A 348 9.97 21.39 15.33
C ARG A 348 10.08 22.62 14.42
N GLY A 349 9.07 23.49 14.43
CA GLY A 349 8.98 24.70 13.59
C GLY A 349 9.49 25.95 14.27
#